data_AF-A0A973XKG2-F1
#
_entry.id   AF-A0A973XKG2-F1
#
_cell.length_a   1.000
_cell.length_b   1.000
_cell.length_c   1.000
_cell.angle_alpha   90.00
_cell.angle_beta   90.00
_cell.angle_gamma   90.00
#
_symmetry.space_group_name_H-M   'P 1'
#
loop_
_entity.id
_entity.type
_entity.pdbx_description
1 polymer ?
#
loop_
_entity_poly.entity_id
_entity_poly.type
_entity_poly.pdbx_seq_one_letter_code
_entity_poly.pdbx_strand_id
1 'polypeptide(L)'
;MKVTVVVRGGQMGAFASRLPSQVVDAAALPPAQAAELRRLVEAARQVPTRTLSPGAVPGDVQSIAVTVEDGGAPFTMRASDATMSSAFSALVDWLRRRTGP
;
A
#
# COMPACT_ATOMS: atom_id res chain seq x y z
N MET A 1 9.00 -9.46 8.70
CA MET A 1 7.99 -8.67 7.99
C MET A 1 8.56 -8.10 6.72
N LYS A 2 7.95 -8.40 5.58
CA LYS A 2 8.21 -7.80 4.28
C LYS A 2 6.93 -7.11 3.81
N VAL A 3 7.05 -5.90 3.29
CA VAL A 3 5.91 -5.12 2.79
C VAL A 3 6.16 -4.81 1.32
N THR A 4 5.28 -5.30 0.46
CA THR A 4 5.33 -5.06 -0.97
C THR A 4 4.24 -4.06 -1.35
N VAL A 5 4.64 -2.91 -1.88
CA VAL A 5 3.71 -1.89 -2.36
C VAL A 5 3.57 -2.01 -3.87
N VAL A 6 2.33 -2.12 -4.32
CA VAL A 6 1.96 -2.12 -5.73
C VAL A 6 1.00 -0.98 -5.98
N VAL A 7 1.52 0.13 -6.49
CA VAL A 7 0.69 1.29 -6.88
C VAL A 7 0.00 0.97 -8.22
N ARG A 8 -1.34 1.03 -8.27
CA ARG A 8 -2.15 0.76 -9.48
C ARG A 8 -3.10 1.91 -9.79
N GLY A 9 -2.59 2.96 -10.44
CA GLY A 9 -3.36 4.17 -10.75
C GLY A 9 -4.10 4.15 -12.10
N GLY A 10 -5.19 4.93 -12.19
CA GLY A 10 -6.05 5.17 -13.37
C GLY A 10 -5.30 5.62 -14.63
N GLN A 11 -5.95 5.51 -15.81
CA GLN A 11 -5.50 5.57 -17.24
C GLN A 11 -4.11 5.00 -17.60
N MET A 12 -3.11 5.17 -16.73
CA MET A 12 -1.91 4.36 -16.61
C MET A 12 -2.19 2.93 -16.13
N GLY A 13 -3.41 2.46 -15.85
CA GLY A 13 -3.64 1.07 -15.41
C GLY A 13 -3.05 0.00 -16.35
N ALA A 14 -2.94 0.30 -17.65
CA ALA A 14 -2.24 -0.53 -18.63
C ALA A 14 -0.69 -0.43 -18.54
N PHE A 15 -0.17 0.71 -18.09
CA PHE A 15 1.26 1.00 -17.90
C PHE A 15 1.76 0.73 -16.47
N ALA A 16 0.89 0.74 -15.47
CA ALA A 16 1.16 0.48 -14.06
C ALA A 16 1.45 -0.99 -13.81
N SER A 17 0.94 -1.89 -14.66
CA SER A 17 1.39 -3.27 -14.73
C SER A 17 2.88 -3.40 -15.09
N ARG A 18 3.51 -2.34 -15.65
CA ARG A 18 4.94 -2.29 -15.95
C ARG A 18 5.74 -1.46 -14.94
N LEU A 19 5.08 -0.75 -14.01
CA LEU A 19 5.79 -0.04 -12.95
C LEU A 19 6.31 -1.07 -11.95
N PRO A 20 7.60 -1.04 -11.60
CA PRO A 20 8.18 -2.00 -10.67
C PRO A 20 7.45 -1.89 -9.33
N SER A 21 7.06 -3.05 -8.79
CA SER A 21 6.54 -3.12 -7.43
C SER A 21 7.62 -2.64 -6.47
N GLN A 22 7.32 -1.65 -5.64
CA GLN A 22 8.27 -1.14 -4.67
C GLN A 22 8.21 -2.02 -3.42
N VAL A 23 9.29 -2.74 -3.15
CA VAL A 23 9.37 -3.68 -2.04
C VAL A 23 10.17 -3.06 -0.90
N VAL A 24 9.60 -3.04 0.30
CA VAL A 24 10.27 -2.65 1.54
C VAL A 24 10.36 -3.86 2.45
N ASP A 25 11.58 -4.36 2.66
CA ASP A 25 11.82 -5.43 3.63
C ASP A 25 12.06 -4.82 5.02
N ALA A 26 11.18 -5.12 5.98
CA ALA A 26 11.36 -4.61 7.34
C ALA A 26 12.52 -5.28 8.07
N ALA A 27 13.01 -6.45 7.61
CA ALA A 27 14.22 -7.06 8.13
C ALA A 27 15.49 -6.28 7.75
N ALA A 28 15.44 -5.53 6.64
CA ALA A 28 16.52 -4.66 6.19
C ALA A 28 16.48 -3.25 6.83
N LEU A 29 15.44 -2.96 7.64
CA LEU A 29 15.26 -1.65 8.25
C LEU A 29 15.86 -1.58 9.67
N PRO A 30 16.30 -0.39 10.10
CA PRO A 30 16.62 -0.14 11.50
C PRO A 30 15.44 -0.47 12.42
N PRO A 31 15.67 -0.97 13.66
CA PRO A 31 14.62 -1.45 14.55
C PRO A 31 13.48 -0.45 14.80
N ALA A 32 13.82 0.83 14.95
CA ALA A 32 12.84 1.90 15.13
C ALA A 32 11.92 2.08 13.91
N GLN A 33 12.47 1.93 12.71
CA GLN A 33 11.73 2.05 11.46
C GLN A 33 10.87 0.82 11.19
N ALA A 34 11.38 -0.37 11.52
CA ALA A 34 10.61 -1.61 11.44
C ALA A 34 9.41 -1.59 12.41
N ALA A 35 9.58 -1.05 13.62
CA ALA A 35 8.50 -0.86 14.58
C ALA A 35 7.45 0.14 14.08
N GLU A 36 7.89 1.26 13.50
CA GLU A 36 6.99 2.26 12.91
C GLU A 36 6.17 1.68 11.75
N LEU A 37 6.82 0.92 10.86
CA LEU A 37 6.13 0.25 9.75
C LEU A 37 5.05 -0.71 10.26
N ARG A 38 5.36 -1.49 11.31
CA ARG A 38 4.37 -2.40 11.93
C ARG A 38 3.16 -1.64 12.46
N ARG A 39 3.39 -0.52 13.17
CA ARG A 39 2.29 0.33 13.69
C ARG A 39 1.42 0.88 12.58
N LEU A 40 2.02 1.38 11.50
CA LEU A 40 1.29 1.92 10.35
C LEU A 40 0.47 0.83 9.66
N VAL A 41 1.03 -0.38 9.51
CA VAL A 41 0.34 -1.54 8.93
C VAL A 41 -0.85 -1.96 9.80
N GLU A 42 -0.68 -2.05 11.11
CA GLU A 42 -1.76 -2.40 12.04
C GLU A 42 -2.87 -1.36 12.03
N ALA A 43 -2.53 -0.08 12.07
CA ALA A 43 -3.51 1.01 11.99
C ALA A 43 -4.28 0.99 10.66
N ALA A 44 -3.59 0.78 9.54
CA ALA A 44 -4.21 0.68 8.22
C ALA A 44 -5.12 -0.55 8.11
N ARG A 45 -4.77 -1.67 8.75
CA ARG A 45 -5.57 -2.91 8.78
C ARG A 45 -6.86 -2.76 9.59
N GLN A 46 -6.83 -1.99 10.68
CA GLN A 46 -8.00 -1.79 11.55
C GLN A 46 -9.07 -0.90 10.93
N VAL A 47 -8.70 -0.04 9.98
CA VAL A 47 -9.66 0.79 9.26
C VAL A 47 -10.14 0.02 8.02
N PRO A 48 -11.42 -0.37 7.94
CA PRO A 48 -11.95 -1.02 6.75
C PRO A 48 -11.90 -0.03 5.58
N THR A 49 -10.91 -0.15 4.71
CA THR A 49 -10.94 0.47 3.39
C THR A 49 -12.14 -0.11 2.66
N ARG A 50 -13.10 0.75 2.29
CA ARG A 50 -14.27 0.35 1.51
C ARG A 50 -13.76 -0.16 0.17
N THR A 51 -13.68 -1.48 0.03
CA THR A 51 -13.22 -2.14 -1.19
C THR A 51 -14.21 -1.78 -2.29
N LEU A 52 -13.87 -0.80 -3.13
CA LEU A 52 -14.65 -0.53 -4.33
C LEU A 52 -14.50 -1.74 -5.25
N SER A 53 -15.63 -2.29 -5.69
CA SER A 53 -15.64 -3.39 -6.65
C SER A 53 -14.78 -3.02 -7.87
N PRO A 54 -13.95 -3.93 -8.39
CA PRO A 54 -13.21 -3.69 -9.63
C PRO A 54 -14.22 -3.44 -10.76
N GLY A 55 -14.40 -2.17 -11.13
CA GLY A 55 -15.44 -1.70 -12.07
C GLY A 55 -16.25 -0.49 -11.58
N ALA A 56 -16.23 -0.17 -10.28
CA ALA A 56 -16.96 0.96 -9.71
C ALA A 56 -16.11 2.24 -9.56
N VAL A 57 -14.84 2.19 -9.95
CA VAL A 57 -13.92 3.32 -9.81
C VAL A 57 -13.82 4.04 -11.15
N PRO A 58 -14.11 5.36 -11.23
CA PRO A 58 -13.88 6.16 -12.42
C PRO A 58 -12.44 5.99 -12.92
N GLY A 59 -12.24 5.99 -14.24
CA GLY A 59 -10.96 5.65 -14.89
C GLY A 59 -9.75 6.50 -14.46
N ASP A 60 -9.99 7.66 -13.84
CA ASP A 60 -8.98 8.60 -13.35
C ASP A 60 -8.62 8.42 -11.88
N VAL A 61 -9.30 7.53 -11.14
CA VAL A 61 -9.02 7.38 -9.71
C VAL A 61 -7.83 6.46 -9.50
N GLN A 62 -6.79 7.00 -8.86
CA GLN A 62 -5.62 6.23 -8.49
C GLN A 62 -5.98 5.19 -7.42
N SER A 63 -5.75 3.91 -7.70
CA SER A 63 -5.85 2.84 -6.71
C SER A 63 -4.45 2.43 -6.23
N ILE A 64 -4.33 2.07 -4.97
CA ILE A 64 -3.08 1.66 -4.35
C ILE A 64 -3.34 0.33 -3.67
N ALA A 65 -2.53 -0.67 -4.02
CA ALA A 65 -2.54 -1.97 -3.38
C ALA A 65 -1.27 -2.12 -2.54
N VAL A 66 -1.43 -2.41 -1.25
CA VAL A 66 -0.31 -2.73 -0.36
C VAL A 66 -0.47 -4.18 0.07
N THR A 67 0.51 -5.01 -0.27
CA THR A 67 0.58 -6.41 0.15
C THR A 67 1.57 -6.53 1.30
N VAL A 68 1.12 -7.07 2.41
CA VAL A 68 1.97 -7.29 3.60
C VAL A 68 2.20 -8.78 3.77
N GLU A 69 3.47 -9.15 3.87
CA GLU A 69 3.99 -10.49 4.14
C GLU A 69 4.66 -10.49 5.53
N ASP A 70 3.92 -10.79 6.59
CA ASP A 70 4.50 -10.85 7.95
C ASP A 70 4.41 -12.24 8.58
N GLY A 71 5.28 -13.16 8.13
CA GLY A 71 5.46 -14.49 8.74
C GLY A 71 4.23 -15.42 8.70
N GLY A 72 3.08 -14.94 8.23
CA GLY A 72 1.83 -15.67 8.03
C GLY A 72 1.26 -15.45 6.63
N ALA A 73 -0.04 -15.69 6.45
CA ALA A 73 -0.69 -15.52 5.16
C ALA A 73 -0.61 -14.04 4.70
N PRO A 74 -0.14 -13.79 3.46
CA PRO A 74 -0.09 -12.43 2.94
C PRO A 74 -1.49 -11.83 2.87
N PHE A 75 -1.63 -10.57 3.26
CA PHE A 75 -2.88 -9.84 3.07
C PHE A 75 -2.66 -8.62 2.19
N THR A 76 -3.66 -8.32 1.36
CA THR A 76 -3.63 -7.17 0.45
C THR A 76 -4.67 -6.16 0.88
N MET A 77 -4.23 -4.95 1.18
CA MET A 77 -5.09 -3.80 1.40
C MET A 77 -5.19 -3.00 0.11
N ARG A 78 -6.40 -2.54 -0.25
CA ARG A 78 -6.63 -1.72 -1.43
C ARG A 78 -7.39 -0.47 -1.03
N ALA A 79 -6.84 0.69 -1.35
CA ALA A 79 -7.54 1.96 -1.22
C ALA A 79 -7.46 2.71 -2.55
N SER A 80 -8.48 3.51 -2.81
CA SER A 80 -8.47 4.51 -3.88
C SER A 80 -8.38 5.88 -3.25
N ASP A 81 -7.94 6.90 -3.98
CA ASP A 81 -7.85 8.27 -3.46
C ASP A 81 -9.18 8.77 -2.86
N ALA A 82 -10.31 8.31 -3.43
CA ALA A 82 -11.66 8.58 -2.94
C ALA A 82 -12.08 7.80 -1.67
N THR A 83 -11.36 6.74 -1.27
CA THR A 83 -11.70 5.87 -0.13
C THR A 83 -10.54 5.72 0.86
N MET A 84 -9.51 6.54 0.72
CA MET A 84 -8.28 6.43 1.49
C MET A 84 -8.52 6.89 2.93
N SER A 85 -8.24 6.01 3.90
CA SER A 85 -8.18 6.43 5.30
C SER A 85 -6.89 7.18 5.58
N SER A 86 -6.89 8.07 6.58
CA SER A 86 -5.69 8.78 7.03
C SER A 86 -4.57 7.80 7.45
N ALA A 87 -4.94 6.67 8.06
CA ALA A 87 -4.00 5.60 8.41
C ALA A 87 -3.35 4.95 7.17
N PHE A 88 -4.14 4.68 6.13
CA PHE A 88 -3.62 4.11 4.89
C PHE A 88 -2.76 5.12 4.12
N SER A 89 -3.13 6.41 4.12
CA SER A 89 -2.31 7.50 3.58
C SER A 89 -0.96 7.61 4.27
N ALA A 90 -0.92 7.60 5.61
CA ALA A 90 0.32 7.64 6.36
C ALA A 90 1.25 6.46 6.03
N LEU A 91 0.70 5.25 5.86
CA LEU A 91 1.45 4.07 5.44
C LEU A 91 2.05 4.25 4.03
N VAL A 92 1.25 4.68 3.06
CA VAL A 92 1.70 4.90 1.68
C VAL A 92 2.78 5.98 1.60
N ASP A 93 2.60 7.09 2.31
CA ASP A 93 3.58 8.18 2.34
C ASP A 93 4.89 7.75 2.99
N TRP A 94 4.81 6.96 4.07
CA TRP A 94 6.00 6.40 4.71
C TRP A 94 6.76 5.47 3.76
N LEU A 95 6.05 4.67 2.97
CA LEU A 95 6.67 3.76 2.00
C LEU A 95 7.32 4.54 0.85
N ARG A 96 6.62 5.50 0.24
CA ARG A 96 7.14 6.36 -0.83
C ARG A 96 8.41 7.11 -0.45
N ARG A 97 8.49 7.63 0.78
CA ARG A 97 9.70 8.31 1.28
C ARG A 97 10.93 7.40 1.32
N ARG A 98 10.75 6.08 1.34
CA ARG A 98 11.84 5.11 1.44
C ARG A 98 12.18 4.41 0.14
N THR A 99 11.23 4.35 -0.78
CA THR A 99 11.40 3.68 -2.07
C THR A 99 11.73 4.64 -3.21
N GLY A 100 11.67 5.96 -2.94
CA GLY A 100 11.94 7.00 -3.93
C GLY A 100 10.77 7.20 -4.90
N PRO A 101 10.69 8.38 -5.56
CA PRO A 101 9.76 8.60 -6.67
C PRO A 101 10.06 7.69 -7.86
#